data_AF-A0A9D0YS10-F1
#
_entry.id   AF-A0A9D0YS10-F1
#
_cell.length_a   1.000
_cell.length_b   1.000
_cell.length_c   1.000
_cell.angle_alpha   90.00
_cell.angle_beta   90.00
_cell.angle_gamma   90.00
#
_symmetry.space_group_name_H-M   'P 1'
#
loop_
_entity.id
_entity.type
_entity.pdbx_description
1 polymer ?
#
loop_
_entity_poly.entity_id
_entity_poly.type
_entity_poly.pdbx_seq_one_letter_code
_entity_poly.pdbx_strand_id
1 'polypeptide(L)'
;MPMTDIPYSTLQEDKIGYQILLLREQQNQSFTAIASQLGVSPARVRQQYTKMKVRQVRLYLRHIAIALGHENIAQVRNVFSTAMDCYQNYPYACGYLDKTYGEILEAYRAGEPGTPQEMLEKLPPCPVKLGEEEISRMVTMREEENASFRAIGRAFHITPEKARHTYEMVYHRKVLEYVEGLQQQVKTWEERRELWRRYFGGYLSAKTRYENILGEIEKKA
;
A
#
# COMPACT_ATOMS: atom_id res chain seq x y z
N MET A 1 26.89 -12.79 6.45
CA MET A 1 26.32 -13.51 7.61
C MET A 1 25.01 -14.13 7.18
N PRO A 2 24.74 -15.39 7.54
CA PRO A 2 23.46 -16.04 7.26
C PRO A 2 22.32 -15.28 7.93
N MET A 3 21.14 -15.27 7.31
CA MET A 3 19.95 -14.69 7.92
C MET A 3 19.55 -15.51 9.15
N THR A 4 19.56 -14.90 10.32
CA THR A 4 19.01 -15.50 11.54
C THR A 4 17.49 -15.51 11.46
N ASP A 5 16.85 -16.65 11.71
CA ASP A 5 15.39 -16.70 11.82
C ASP A 5 14.92 -16.03 13.11
N ILE A 6 13.77 -15.38 13.07
CA ILE A 6 13.19 -14.66 14.21
C ILE A 6 11.84 -15.31 14.52
N PRO A 7 11.54 -15.73 15.76
CA PRO A 7 10.25 -16.33 16.08
C PRO A 7 9.06 -15.41 15.78
N TYR A 8 7.95 -15.97 15.29
CA TYR A 8 6.73 -15.20 15.03
C TYR A 8 6.15 -14.55 16.30
N SER A 9 6.34 -15.19 17.46
CA SER A 9 5.92 -14.70 18.78
C SER A 9 6.49 -13.33 19.15
N THR A 10 7.57 -12.87 18.49
CA THR A 10 8.09 -11.50 18.66
C THR A 10 7.08 -10.41 18.30
N LEU A 11 6.04 -10.70 17.50
CA LEU A 11 4.92 -9.78 17.29
C LEU A 11 4.11 -9.53 18.57
N GLN A 12 4.04 -10.50 19.47
CA GLN A 12 3.23 -10.44 20.69
C GLN A 12 3.86 -9.60 21.80
N GLU A 13 5.16 -9.29 21.69
CA GLU A 13 5.87 -8.40 22.62
C GLU A 13 5.18 -7.02 22.72
N ASP A 14 4.65 -6.52 21.60
CA ASP A 14 3.81 -5.33 21.57
C ASP A 14 2.34 -5.75 21.76
N LYS A 15 1.95 -6.01 23.01
CA LYS A 15 0.62 -6.56 23.35
C LYS A 15 -0.54 -5.75 22.77
N ILE A 16 -0.48 -4.42 22.88
CA ILE A 16 -1.53 -3.53 22.35
C ILE A 16 -1.54 -3.58 20.82
N GLY A 17 -0.37 -3.52 20.18
CA GLY A 17 -0.28 -3.65 18.73
C GLY A 17 -0.82 -4.98 18.23
N TYR A 18 -0.46 -6.08 18.90
CA TYR A 18 -0.93 -7.41 18.56
C TYR A 18 -2.44 -7.55 18.73
N GLN A 19 -2.99 -7.03 19.82
CA GLN A 19 -4.44 -6.99 20.03
C GLN A 19 -5.14 -6.21 18.90
N ILE A 20 -4.63 -5.04 18.52
CA ILE A 20 -5.19 -4.26 17.39
C ILE A 20 -5.14 -5.07 16.09
N LEU A 21 -4.06 -5.80 15.83
CA LEU A 21 -3.92 -6.66 14.65
C LEU A 21 -5.03 -7.74 14.64
N LEU A 22 -5.24 -8.44 15.76
CA LEU A 22 -6.26 -9.48 15.87
C LEU A 22 -7.69 -8.93 15.72
N LEU A 23 -8.00 -7.82 16.41
CA LEU A 23 -9.32 -7.17 16.30
C LEU A 23 -9.60 -6.73 14.86
N ARG A 24 -8.58 -6.26 14.15
CA ARG A 24 -8.75 -5.79 12.77
C ARG A 24 -8.87 -6.94 11.77
N GLU A 25 -7.97 -7.91 11.84
CA GLU A 25 -7.86 -8.96 10.80
C GLU A 25 -8.81 -10.13 11.06
N GLN A 26 -8.99 -10.54 12.33
CA GLN A 26 -9.75 -11.74 12.67
C GLN A 26 -11.21 -11.44 13.01
N GLN A 27 -11.49 -10.26 13.57
CA GLN A 27 -12.85 -9.83 13.93
C GLN A 27 -13.41 -8.77 12.98
N ASN A 28 -12.64 -8.37 11.96
CA ASN A 28 -13.00 -7.34 10.98
C ASN A 28 -13.51 -6.03 11.59
N GLN A 29 -13.05 -5.68 12.79
CA GLN A 29 -13.49 -4.43 13.44
C GLN A 29 -12.92 -3.22 12.70
N SER A 30 -13.68 -2.12 12.69
CA SER A 30 -13.20 -0.85 12.14
C SER A 30 -12.20 -0.19 13.08
N PHE A 31 -11.31 0.67 12.56
CA PHE A 31 -10.38 1.42 13.40
C PHE A 31 -11.09 2.34 14.41
N THR A 32 -12.30 2.80 14.11
CA THR A 32 -13.11 3.60 15.04
C THR A 32 -13.66 2.75 16.17
N ALA A 33 -14.16 1.54 15.88
CA ALA A 33 -14.62 0.62 16.91
C ALA A 33 -13.49 0.19 17.86
N ILE A 34 -12.32 -0.16 17.30
CA ILE A 34 -11.13 -0.51 18.08
C ILE A 34 -10.67 0.68 18.93
N ALA A 35 -10.67 1.89 18.36
CA ALA A 35 -10.31 3.11 19.08
C ALA A 35 -11.22 3.36 20.29
N SER A 36 -12.53 3.20 20.12
CA SER A 36 -13.50 3.29 21.21
C SER A 36 -13.27 2.24 22.29
N GLN A 37 -12.99 0.98 21.91
CA GLN A 37 -12.71 -0.10 22.87
C GLN A 37 -11.43 0.14 23.68
N LEU A 38 -10.41 0.74 23.06
CA LEU A 38 -9.10 0.95 23.67
C LEU A 38 -8.92 2.33 24.31
N GLY A 39 -9.92 3.22 24.22
CA GLY A 39 -9.85 4.57 24.77
C GLY A 39 -8.78 5.46 24.11
N VAL A 40 -8.50 5.26 22.82
CA VAL A 40 -7.47 6.01 22.06
C VAL A 40 -8.05 6.59 20.78
N SER A 41 -7.28 7.44 20.09
CA SER A 41 -7.74 8.02 18.82
C SER A 41 -7.69 7.01 17.66
N PRO A 42 -8.62 7.08 16.67
CA PRO A 42 -8.55 6.24 15.47
C PRO A 42 -7.25 6.39 14.68
N ALA A 43 -6.63 7.58 14.71
CA ALA A 43 -5.34 7.83 14.08
C ALA A 43 -4.22 7.02 14.75
N ARG A 44 -4.22 6.96 16.09
CA ARG A 44 -3.26 6.16 16.85
C ARG A 44 -3.42 4.66 16.57
N VAL A 45 -4.65 4.16 16.50
CA VAL A 45 -4.92 2.75 16.13
C VAL A 45 -4.39 2.45 14.73
N ARG A 46 -4.67 3.31 13.73
CA ARG A 46 -4.15 3.13 12.36
C ARG A 46 -2.63 3.08 12.32
N GLN A 47 -1.96 4.01 13.00
CA GLN A 47 -0.50 4.04 13.06
C GLN A 47 0.06 2.74 13.64
N GLN A 48 -0.52 2.28 14.75
CA GLN A 48 -0.08 1.08 15.45
C GLN A 48 -0.34 -0.18 14.61
N TYR A 49 -1.50 -0.27 13.98
CA TYR A 49 -1.83 -1.35 13.04
C TYR A 49 -0.84 -1.41 11.87
N THR A 50 -0.56 -0.29 11.22
CA THR A 50 0.40 -0.23 10.10
C THR A 50 1.80 -0.66 10.55
N LYS A 51 2.26 -0.21 11.72
CA LYS A 51 3.53 -0.65 12.31
C LYS A 51 3.55 -2.17 12.49
N MET A 52 2.47 -2.76 12.99
CA MET A 52 2.36 -4.20 13.18
C MET A 52 2.36 -4.98 11.87
N LYS A 53 1.63 -4.53 10.84
CA LYS A 53 1.66 -5.17 9.51
C LYS A 53 3.06 -5.13 8.89
N VAL A 54 3.78 -4.01 9.02
CA VAL A 54 5.16 -3.92 8.52
C VAL A 54 6.08 -4.90 9.26
N ARG A 55 5.93 -5.06 10.57
CA ARG A 55 6.68 -6.08 11.34
C ARG A 55 6.33 -7.49 10.86
N GLN A 56 5.05 -7.82 10.73
CA GLN A 56 4.56 -9.12 10.27
C GLN A 56 5.13 -9.48 8.88
N VAL A 57 5.07 -8.55 7.92
CA VAL A 57 5.64 -8.74 6.59
C VAL A 57 7.14 -9.03 6.68
N ARG A 58 7.90 -8.26 7.45
CA ARG A 58 9.35 -8.48 7.57
C ARG A 58 9.69 -9.87 8.12
N LEU A 59 8.90 -10.36 9.08
CA LEU A 59 9.03 -11.72 9.61
C LEU A 59 8.72 -12.77 8.55
N TYR A 60 7.61 -12.62 7.82
CA TYR A 60 7.23 -13.54 6.73
C TYR A 60 8.30 -13.59 5.65
N LEU A 61 8.75 -12.45 5.13
CA LEU A 61 9.78 -12.39 4.08
C LEU A 61 11.07 -13.10 4.50
N ARG A 62 11.47 -12.93 5.76
CA ARG A 62 12.67 -13.56 6.32
C ARG A 62 12.49 -15.07 6.45
N HIS A 63 11.40 -15.50 7.09
CA HIS A 63 11.17 -16.92 7.34
C HIS A 63 10.99 -17.71 6.04
N ILE A 64 10.19 -17.19 5.09
CA ILE A 64 10.03 -17.81 3.77
C ILE A 64 11.39 -17.94 3.06
N ALA A 65 12.21 -16.89 3.08
CA ALA A 65 13.52 -16.94 2.42
C ALA A 65 14.44 -18.00 3.04
N ILE A 66 14.44 -18.14 4.37
CA ILE A 66 15.20 -19.18 5.08
C ILE A 66 14.67 -20.57 4.73
N ALA A 67 13.35 -20.78 4.79
CA ALA A 67 12.71 -22.05 4.47
C ALA A 67 12.97 -22.51 3.02
N LEU A 68 13.09 -21.56 2.09
CA LEU A 68 13.44 -21.81 0.69
C LEU A 68 14.95 -21.89 0.41
N GLY A 69 15.80 -21.78 1.44
CA GLY A 69 17.26 -21.84 1.30
C GLY A 69 17.89 -20.64 0.58
N HIS A 70 17.21 -19.49 0.54
CA HIS A 70 17.73 -18.27 -0.06
C HIS A 70 18.74 -17.57 0.85
N GLU A 71 19.80 -17.00 0.25
CA GLU A 71 20.80 -16.23 0.99
C GLU A 71 20.27 -14.91 1.57
N ASN A 72 19.23 -14.35 0.94
CA ASN A 72 18.62 -13.08 1.32
C ASN A 72 17.13 -13.04 0.95
N ILE A 73 16.43 -11.98 1.38
CA ILE A 73 14.98 -11.85 1.15
C ILE A 73 14.59 -11.26 -0.21
N ALA A 74 15.51 -11.04 -1.16
CA ALA A 74 15.20 -10.30 -2.39
C ALA A 74 14.13 -10.99 -3.25
N GLN A 75 14.20 -12.32 -3.42
CA GLN A 75 13.24 -13.07 -4.22
C GLN A 75 11.83 -13.00 -3.61
N VAL A 76 11.70 -13.28 -2.32
CA VAL A 76 10.42 -13.20 -1.60
C VAL A 76 9.90 -11.76 -1.54
N ARG A 77 10.80 -10.78 -1.38
CA ARG A 77 10.44 -9.36 -1.42
C ARG A 77 9.86 -8.98 -2.77
N ASN A 78 10.38 -9.50 -3.88
CA ASN A 78 9.81 -9.25 -5.20
C ASN A 78 8.37 -9.78 -5.31
N VAL A 79 8.11 -10.99 -4.80
CA VAL A 79 6.76 -11.57 -4.73
C VAL A 79 5.82 -10.67 -3.92
N PHE A 80 6.25 -10.22 -2.74
CA PHE A 80 5.48 -9.30 -1.93
C PHE A 80 5.28 -7.93 -2.60
N SER A 81 6.30 -7.39 -3.26
CA SER A 81 6.21 -6.13 -4.01
C SER A 81 5.19 -6.23 -5.14
N THR A 82 5.13 -7.35 -5.86
CA THR A 82 4.10 -7.59 -6.86
C THR A 82 2.71 -7.60 -6.23
N ALA A 83 2.52 -8.31 -5.12
CA ALA A 83 1.23 -8.32 -4.41
C ALA A 83 0.85 -6.92 -3.90
N MET A 84 1.80 -6.18 -3.33
CA MET A 84 1.57 -4.79 -2.90
C MET A 84 1.24 -3.87 -4.06
N ASP A 85 1.88 -4.04 -5.22
CA ASP A 85 1.51 -3.27 -6.40
C ASP A 85 0.09 -3.61 -6.87
N CYS A 86 -0.30 -4.89 -6.88
CA CYS A 86 -1.65 -5.32 -7.24
C CYS A 86 -2.72 -4.75 -6.31
N TYR A 87 -2.53 -4.90 -5.00
CA TYR A 87 -3.61 -4.66 -4.03
C TYR A 87 -3.53 -3.31 -3.35
N GLN A 88 -2.35 -2.68 -3.27
CA GLN A 88 -2.10 -1.44 -2.54
C GLN A 88 -2.60 -1.50 -1.09
N ASN A 89 -2.64 -2.70 -0.50
CA ASN A 89 -3.25 -2.97 0.79
C ASN A 89 -2.55 -4.16 1.47
N TYR A 90 -2.02 -3.93 2.67
CA TYR A 90 -1.20 -4.90 3.40
C TYR A 90 -1.91 -6.21 3.72
N PRO A 91 -3.16 -6.22 4.25
CA PRO A 91 -3.96 -7.44 4.39
C PRO A 91 -4.01 -8.31 3.15
N TYR A 92 -4.36 -7.76 1.99
CA TYR A 92 -4.42 -8.55 0.75
C TYR A 92 -3.04 -9.04 0.30
N ALA A 93 -1.99 -8.24 0.45
CA ALA A 93 -0.63 -8.66 0.14
C ALA A 93 -0.10 -9.75 1.08
N CYS A 94 -0.43 -9.69 2.38
CA CYS A 94 -0.16 -10.78 3.33
C CYS A 94 -0.97 -12.02 2.97
N GLY A 95 -2.25 -11.88 2.63
CA GLY A 95 -3.11 -12.97 2.16
C GLY A 95 -2.55 -13.65 0.92
N TYR A 96 -1.95 -12.89 0.01
CA TYR A 96 -1.25 -13.47 -1.14
C TYR A 96 -0.03 -14.31 -0.73
N LEU A 97 0.76 -13.86 0.24
CA LEU A 97 1.84 -14.68 0.80
C LEU A 97 1.30 -15.93 1.51
N ASP A 98 0.23 -15.81 2.29
CA ASP A 98 -0.44 -16.95 2.94
C ASP A 98 -0.98 -17.96 1.92
N LYS A 99 -1.52 -17.49 0.79
CA LYS A 99 -1.97 -18.35 -0.30
C LYS A 99 -0.82 -19.03 -1.04
N THR A 100 0.32 -18.34 -1.18
CA THR A 100 1.48 -18.82 -1.96
C THR A 100 2.40 -19.73 -1.14
N TYR A 101 2.58 -19.45 0.15
CA TYR A 101 3.53 -20.10 1.05
C TYR A 101 2.85 -20.61 2.32
N GLY A 102 1.59 -21.06 2.20
CA GLY A 102 0.71 -21.38 3.33
C GLY A 102 1.33 -22.36 4.32
N GLU A 103 1.83 -23.50 3.85
CA GLU A 103 2.44 -24.53 4.71
C GLU A 103 3.63 -23.98 5.52
N ILE A 104 4.51 -23.22 4.87
CA ILE A 104 5.68 -22.59 5.51
C ILE A 104 5.21 -21.60 6.59
N LEU A 105 4.25 -20.73 6.25
CA LEU A 105 3.80 -19.68 7.15
C LEU A 105 2.92 -20.20 8.28
N GLU A 106 2.15 -21.26 8.06
CA GLU A 106 1.34 -21.93 9.08
C GLU A 106 2.21 -22.57 10.15
N ALA A 107 3.23 -23.35 9.74
CA ALA A 107 4.21 -23.91 10.64
C ALA A 107 4.95 -22.81 11.44
N TYR A 108 5.34 -21.74 10.76
CA TYR A 108 6.03 -20.60 11.38
C TYR A 108 5.22 -19.88 12.45
N ARG A 109 3.90 -19.74 12.23
CA ARG A 109 2.99 -19.08 13.17
C ARG A 109 2.73 -19.91 14.43
N ALA A 110 3.02 -21.21 14.43
CA ALA A 110 2.90 -22.10 15.59
C ALA A 110 1.53 -22.00 16.30
N GLY A 111 0.44 -22.01 15.51
CA GLY A 111 -0.94 -21.93 16.01
C GLY A 111 -1.54 -20.52 16.05
N GLU A 112 -0.74 -19.46 15.83
CA GLU A 112 -1.28 -18.11 15.65
C GLU A 112 -2.02 -17.96 14.31
N PRO A 113 -3.06 -17.12 14.24
CA PRO A 113 -3.86 -16.98 13.02
C PRO A 113 -3.11 -16.26 11.90
N GLY A 114 -3.31 -16.76 10.67
CA GLY A 114 -2.91 -16.09 9.42
C GLY A 114 -4.04 -15.23 8.86
N THR A 115 -4.00 -14.98 7.55
CA THR A 115 -5.12 -14.34 6.84
C THR A 115 -6.37 -15.23 6.91
N PRO A 116 -7.56 -14.69 7.25
CA PRO A 116 -8.80 -15.47 7.31
C PRO A 116 -9.12 -16.16 5.97
N GLN A 117 -9.61 -17.40 6.03
CA GLN A 117 -9.92 -18.21 4.85
C GLN A 117 -10.91 -17.51 3.90
N GLU A 118 -11.96 -16.89 4.45
CA GLU A 118 -12.95 -16.13 3.65
C GLU A 118 -12.29 -15.01 2.83
N MET A 119 -11.23 -14.38 3.37
CA MET A 119 -10.49 -13.34 2.67
C MET A 119 -9.59 -13.93 1.58
N LEU A 120 -8.96 -15.09 1.83
CA LEU A 120 -8.12 -15.78 0.84
C LEU A 120 -8.93 -16.22 -0.40
N GLU A 121 -10.17 -16.65 -0.20
CA GLU A 121 -11.10 -17.03 -1.27
C GLU A 121 -11.54 -15.83 -2.11
N LYS A 122 -11.60 -14.64 -1.51
CA LYS A 122 -12.03 -13.39 -2.14
C LYS A 122 -10.87 -12.53 -2.65
N LEU A 123 -9.62 -13.04 -2.63
CA LEU A 123 -8.48 -12.31 -3.16
C LEU A 123 -8.72 -11.98 -4.64
N PRO A 124 -8.65 -10.70 -5.05
CA PRO A 124 -8.65 -10.35 -6.45
C PRO A 124 -7.50 -11.04 -7.20
N PRO A 125 -7.61 -11.27 -8.51
CA PRO A 125 -6.48 -11.78 -9.30
C PRO A 125 -5.23 -10.90 -9.14
N CYS A 126 -4.05 -11.50 -9.19
CA CYS A 126 -2.76 -10.79 -9.23
C CYS A 126 -1.74 -11.69 -9.97
N PRO A 127 -0.96 -11.16 -10.93
CA PRO A 127 -0.85 -9.75 -11.31
C PRO A 127 -2.06 -9.20 -12.07
N VAL A 128 -2.38 -7.92 -11.83
CA VAL A 128 -3.31 -7.15 -12.66
C VAL A 128 -2.49 -6.15 -13.47
N LYS A 129 -2.66 -6.20 -14.80
CA LYS A 129 -2.09 -5.21 -15.71
C LYS A 129 -3.23 -4.36 -16.26
N LEU A 130 -3.26 -3.10 -15.86
CA LEU A 130 -4.20 -2.12 -16.40
C LEU A 130 -3.56 -1.44 -17.60
N GLY A 131 -4.23 -1.48 -18.75
CA GLY A 131 -3.84 -0.74 -19.95
C GLY A 131 -4.19 0.75 -19.87
N GLU A 132 -3.68 1.54 -20.82
CA GLU A 132 -3.93 2.99 -20.85
C GLU A 132 -5.42 3.32 -21.00
N GLU A 133 -6.16 2.55 -21.82
CA GLU A 133 -7.60 2.71 -22.00
C GLU A 133 -8.38 2.46 -20.70
N GLU A 134 -8.02 1.41 -19.95
CA GLU A 134 -8.62 1.09 -18.67
C GLU A 134 -8.34 2.19 -17.63
N ILE A 135 -7.09 2.66 -17.57
CA ILE A 135 -6.69 3.76 -16.69
C ILE A 135 -7.46 5.04 -17.04
N SER A 136 -7.58 5.36 -18.33
CA SER A 136 -8.35 6.50 -18.82
C SER A 136 -9.83 6.38 -18.40
N ARG A 137 -10.42 5.20 -18.59
CA ARG A 137 -11.79 4.91 -18.17
C ARG A 137 -11.98 5.07 -16.67
N MET A 138 -11.03 4.64 -15.85
CA MET A 138 -11.08 4.84 -14.39
C MET A 138 -11.10 6.32 -14.01
N VAL A 139 -10.34 7.17 -14.72
CA VAL A 139 -10.35 8.62 -14.53
C VAL A 139 -11.71 9.20 -14.92
N THR A 140 -12.26 8.86 -16.09
CA THR A 140 -13.60 9.28 -16.51
C THR A 140 -14.68 8.88 -15.49
N MET A 141 -14.67 7.62 -15.04
CA MET A 141 -15.59 7.16 -13.99
C MET A 141 -15.47 8.01 -12.72
N ARG A 142 -14.25 8.42 -12.36
CA ARG A 142 -14.03 9.20 -11.14
C ARG A 142 -14.46 10.66 -11.30
N GLU A 143 -14.13 11.26 -12.43
CA GLU A 143 -14.23 12.70 -12.69
C GLU A 143 -15.59 13.13 -13.23
N GLU A 144 -16.14 12.35 -14.16
CA GLU A 144 -17.37 12.71 -14.88
C GLU A 144 -18.59 11.98 -14.29
N GLU A 145 -18.43 10.70 -13.94
CA GLU A 145 -19.51 9.87 -13.41
C GLU A 145 -19.60 9.89 -11.88
N ASN A 146 -18.69 10.59 -11.20
CA ASN A 146 -18.62 10.66 -9.73
C ASN A 146 -18.53 9.29 -9.03
N ALA A 147 -18.03 8.25 -9.71
CA ALA A 147 -17.93 6.91 -9.15
C ALA A 147 -17.00 6.89 -7.94
N SER A 148 -17.39 6.14 -6.91
CA SER A 148 -16.52 5.86 -5.77
C SER A 148 -15.39 4.89 -6.16
N PHE A 149 -14.24 4.96 -5.51
CA PHE A 149 -13.15 3.99 -5.73
C PHE A 149 -13.58 2.54 -5.46
N ARG A 150 -14.59 2.33 -4.60
CA ARG A 150 -15.18 1.00 -4.40
C ARG A 150 -15.96 0.52 -5.62
N ALA A 151 -16.70 1.41 -6.28
CA ALA A 151 -17.41 1.08 -7.52
C ALA A 151 -16.42 0.82 -8.67
N ILE A 152 -15.39 1.67 -8.80
CA ILE A 152 -14.32 1.48 -9.78
C ILE A 152 -13.59 0.15 -9.53
N GLY A 153 -13.21 -0.14 -8.28
CA GLY A 153 -12.54 -1.41 -7.94
C GLY A 153 -13.36 -2.64 -8.33
N ARG A 154 -14.69 -2.61 -8.13
CA ARG A 154 -15.57 -3.69 -8.60
C ARG A 154 -15.60 -3.82 -10.13
N ALA A 155 -15.68 -2.70 -10.85
CA ALA A 155 -15.75 -2.70 -12.31
C ALA A 155 -14.48 -3.28 -12.96
N PHE A 156 -13.32 -3.07 -12.35
CA PHE A 156 -12.03 -3.54 -12.84
C PHE A 156 -11.49 -4.77 -12.09
N HIS A 157 -12.29 -5.39 -11.22
CA HIS A 157 -11.87 -6.54 -10.40
C HIS A 157 -10.56 -6.31 -9.61
N ILE A 158 -10.37 -5.10 -9.10
CA ILE A 158 -9.22 -4.69 -8.27
C ILE A 158 -9.69 -4.19 -6.90
N THR A 159 -8.75 -4.02 -5.97
CA THR A 159 -9.06 -3.39 -4.69
C THR A 159 -9.42 -1.91 -4.88
N PRO A 160 -10.28 -1.34 -4.02
CA PRO A 160 -10.53 0.10 -4.00
C PRO A 160 -9.24 0.92 -3.81
N GLU A 161 -8.28 0.40 -3.06
CA GLU A 161 -6.97 1.00 -2.83
C GLU A 161 -6.13 1.05 -4.11
N LYS A 162 -6.10 -0.03 -4.90
CA LYS A 162 -5.43 -0.01 -6.22
C LYS A 162 -6.11 0.98 -7.15
N ALA A 163 -7.45 1.01 -7.16
CA ALA A 163 -8.18 1.98 -7.98
C ALA A 163 -7.81 3.43 -7.64
N ARG A 164 -7.75 3.75 -6.34
CA ARG A 164 -7.33 5.05 -5.85
C ARG A 164 -5.87 5.35 -6.21
N HIS A 165 -4.97 4.41 -5.99
CA HIS A 165 -3.55 4.58 -6.28
C HIS A 165 -3.30 4.83 -7.76
N THR A 166 -3.92 4.03 -8.65
CA THR A 166 -3.84 4.23 -10.10
C THR A 166 -4.31 5.62 -10.50
N TYR A 167 -5.44 6.07 -9.98
CA TYR A 167 -5.95 7.43 -10.22
C TYR A 167 -4.97 8.51 -9.72
N GLU A 168 -4.45 8.39 -8.49
CA GLU A 168 -3.48 9.35 -7.95
C GLU A 168 -2.19 9.39 -8.78
N MET A 169 -1.74 8.24 -9.28
CA MET A 169 -0.54 8.12 -10.12
C MET A 169 -0.67 8.80 -11.48
N VAL A 170 -1.88 8.85 -12.08
CA VAL A 170 -2.12 9.60 -13.32
C VAL A 170 -1.76 11.07 -13.12
N TYR A 171 -2.31 11.71 -12.09
CA TYR A 171 -2.03 13.11 -11.82
C TYR A 171 -0.61 13.31 -11.29
N HIS A 172 -0.08 12.37 -10.51
CA HIS A 172 1.30 12.46 -10.03
C HIS A 172 2.29 12.49 -11.18
N ARG A 173 2.09 11.67 -12.22
CA ARG A 173 2.91 11.66 -13.43
C ARG A 173 2.85 13.01 -14.16
N LYS A 174 1.65 13.58 -14.35
CA LYS A 174 1.49 14.91 -14.97
C LYS A 174 2.23 16.02 -14.19
N VAL A 175 2.19 15.96 -12.86
CA VAL A 175 2.95 16.89 -12.00
C VAL A 175 4.45 16.68 -12.16
N LEU A 176 4.92 15.42 -12.18
CA LEU A 176 6.34 15.09 -12.36
C LEU A 176 6.86 15.61 -13.71
N GLU A 177 6.17 15.30 -14.80
CA GLU A 177 6.55 15.73 -16.16
C GLU A 177 6.72 17.26 -16.24
N TYR A 178 5.81 18.01 -15.62
CA TYR A 178 5.91 19.47 -15.56
C TYR A 178 7.14 19.94 -14.76
N VAL A 179 7.36 19.37 -13.56
CA VAL A 179 8.47 19.79 -12.70
C VAL A 179 9.81 19.38 -13.28
N GLU A 180 9.91 18.21 -13.91
CA GLU A 180 11.11 17.77 -14.63
C GLU A 180 11.45 18.73 -15.77
N GLY A 181 10.44 19.18 -16.53
CA GLY A 181 10.61 20.21 -17.55
C GLY A 181 11.16 21.53 -17.01
N LEU A 182 10.73 21.97 -15.82
CA LEU A 182 11.30 23.13 -15.14
C LEU A 182 12.74 22.87 -14.64
N GLN A 183 13.01 21.69 -14.10
CA GLN A 183 14.32 21.33 -13.58
C GLN A 183 15.40 21.26 -14.66
N GLN A 184 15.04 21.00 -15.91
CA GLN A 184 15.93 21.05 -17.06
C GLN A 184 16.37 22.49 -17.42
N GLN A 185 15.60 23.50 -17.01
CA GLN A 185 15.88 24.92 -17.29
C GLN A 185 16.79 25.57 -16.26
N VAL A 186 16.98 24.92 -15.09
CA VAL A 186 17.81 25.43 -13.99
C VAL A 186 19.15 24.72 -13.93
N LYS A 187 20.19 25.46 -13.51
CA LYS A 187 21.59 25.00 -13.57
C LYS A 187 22.08 24.44 -12.24
N THR A 188 21.57 24.98 -11.14
CA THR A 188 22.07 24.63 -9.80
C THR A 188 21.20 23.58 -9.12
N TRP A 189 21.79 22.84 -8.20
CA TRP A 189 21.07 21.87 -7.39
C TRP A 189 20.13 22.55 -6.39
N GLU A 190 20.51 23.73 -5.88
CA GLU A 190 19.70 24.57 -5.01
C GLU A 190 18.38 24.96 -5.68
N GLU A 191 18.43 25.41 -6.94
CA GLU A 191 17.23 25.75 -7.73
C GLU A 191 16.34 24.51 -7.95
N ARG A 192 16.93 23.36 -8.28
CA ARG A 192 16.16 22.09 -8.45
C ARG A 192 15.47 21.67 -7.17
N ARG A 193 16.15 21.81 -6.03
CA ARG A 193 15.60 21.53 -4.70
C ARG A 193 14.45 22.48 -4.36
N GLU A 194 14.57 23.75 -4.71
CA GLU A 194 13.53 24.73 -4.44
C GLU A 194 12.28 24.46 -5.29
N LEU A 195 12.44 24.14 -6.58
CA LEU A 195 11.36 23.66 -7.43
C LEU A 195 10.68 22.43 -6.82
N TRP A 196 11.48 21.46 -6.34
CA TRP A 196 10.92 20.28 -5.70
C TRP A 196 10.11 20.63 -4.44
N ARG A 197 10.63 21.51 -3.58
CA ARG A 197 9.90 21.95 -2.38
C ARG A 197 8.62 22.69 -2.72
N ARG A 198 8.64 23.57 -3.73
CA ARG A 198 7.46 24.32 -4.17
C ARG A 198 6.33 23.41 -4.60
N TYR A 199 6.61 22.44 -5.47
CA TYR A 199 5.57 21.58 -6.05
C TYR A 199 5.26 20.33 -5.20
N PHE A 200 6.21 19.86 -4.38
CA PHE A 200 6.05 18.65 -3.58
C PHE A 200 6.02 18.82 -2.06
N GLY A 201 6.31 20.01 -1.52
CA GLY A 201 6.44 20.23 -0.07
C GLY A 201 5.12 20.36 0.70
N GLY A 202 4.02 20.70 0.04
CA GLY A 202 2.70 20.85 0.69
C GLY A 202 1.91 19.54 0.83
N TYR A 203 1.02 19.46 1.81
CA TYR A 203 0.07 18.34 1.98
C TYR A 203 -1.13 18.46 1.02
N LEU A 204 -0.88 18.36 -0.28
CA LEU A 204 -1.90 18.43 -1.33
C LEU A 204 -2.00 17.10 -2.09
N SER A 205 -3.21 16.78 -2.56
CA SER A 205 -3.41 15.64 -3.46
C SER A 205 -2.70 15.86 -4.80
N ALA A 206 -2.34 14.78 -5.50
CA ALA A 206 -1.70 14.87 -6.81
C ALA A 206 -2.55 15.66 -7.82
N LYS A 207 -3.88 15.47 -7.79
CA LYS A 207 -4.83 16.23 -8.60
C LYS A 207 -4.79 17.72 -8.28
N THR A 208 -4.93 18.10 -7.02
CA THR A 208 -4.92 19.50 -6.59
C THR A 208 -3.60 20.19 -6.96
N ARG A 209 -2.47 19.48 -6.86
CA ARG A 209 -1.18 20.00 -7.33
C ARG A 209 -1.19 20.26 -8.84
N TYR A 210 -1.74 19.34 -9.61
CA TYR A 210 -1.86 19.49 -11.05
C TYR A 210 -2.79 20.66 -11.45
N GLU A 211 -3.94 20.80 -10.79
CA GLU A 211 -4.87 21.93 -11.00
C GLU A 211 -4.20 23.28 -10.69
N ASN A 212 -3.42 23.36 -9.60
CA ASN A 212 -2.65 24.56 -9.28
C ASN A 212 -1.60 24.87 -10.36
N ILE A 213 -0.93 23.86 -10.92
CA ILE A 213 0.01 24.03 -12.03
C ILE A 213 -0.71 24.59 -13.27
N LEU A 214 -1.89 24.04 -13.63
CA LEU A 214 -2.67 24.56 -14.76
C LEU A 214 -3.02 26.04 -14.56
N GLY A 215 -3.46 26.43 -13.37
CA GLY A 215 -3.73 27.84 -13.05
C GLY A 215 -2.48 28.74 -13.06
N GLU A 216 -1.28 28.20 -12.78
CA GLU A 216 -0.03 28.95 -12.94
C GLU A 216 0.34 29.14 -14.42
N ILE A 217 0.09 28.14 -15.26
CA ILE A 217 0.33 28.19 -16.70
C ILE A 217 -0.60 29.23 -17.35
N GLU A 218 -1.90 29.18 -17.03
CA GLU A 218 -2.90 30.12 -17.54
C GLU A 218 -2.59 31.58 -17.19
N LYS A 219 -2.02 31.85 -16.01
CA LYS A 219 -1.61 33.21 -15.61
C LYS A 219 -0.37 33.74 -16.32
N LYS A 220 0.41 32.86 -16.95
CA LYS A 220 1.64 33.21 -17.68
C LYS A 220 1.43 33.31 -19.20
N ALA A 221 0.32 32.79 -19.70
CA ALA A 221 -0.11 32.90 -21.09
C ALA A 221 -0.79 34.25 -21.35
#